data_AF-A0A924UC38-F1
#
_entry.id   AF-A0A924UC38-F1
#
_cell.length_a   1.000
_cell.length_b   1.000
_cell.length_c   1.000
_cell.angle_alpha   90.00
_cell.angle_beta   90.00
_cell.angle_gamma   90.00
#
_symmetry.space_group_name_H-M   'P 1'
#
loop_
_entity.id
_entity.type
_entity.pdbx_description
1 polymer ?
#
loop_
_entity_poly.entity_id
_entity_poly.type
_entity_poly.pdbx_seq_one_letter_code
_entity_poly.pdbx_strand_id
1 'polypeptide(L)'
;MPPLEAETLRSAYEASQVILEYGSGGSTLVAGDLPGRRVFSVESSSKWIAMMEGWLKQNPPKAKVVLHHGNIGKTGNWGIPASNNSVARWSAYPVSVWDRPDFEHPDVVLIDGRFRLACALTVLFRITRPVKVLMDDYVNRPVYKQIERLVGPPVMVNRMAQFEFTPMAMPVAHMQWIMAAFAIPR
;
A
#
# COMPACT_ATOMS: atom_id res chain seq x y z
N MET A 1 -13.85 2.76 5.21
CA MET A 1 -13.57 1.75 6.26
C MET A 1 -14.63 1.83 7.34
N PRO A 2 -15.02 0.71 7.97
CA PRO A 2 -15.86 0.70 9.18
C PRO A 2 -15.14 1.37 10.37
N PRO A 3 -15.87 1.73 11.45
CA PRO A 3 -15.33 2.58 12.52
C PRO A 3 -14.09 2.03 13.22
N LEU A 4 -14.03 0.73 13.52
CA LEU A 4 -12.92 0.14 14.26
C LEU A 4 -11.63 0.09 13.43
N GLU A 5 -11.75 -0.27 12.15
CA GLU A 5 -10.66 -0.23 11.18
C GLU A 5 -10.16 1.19 10.95
N ALA A 6 -11.10 2.16 10.84
CA ALA A 6 -10.75 3.57 10.70
C ALA A 6 -10.01 4.11 11.93
N GLU A 7 -10.40 3.70 13.14
CA GLU A 7 -9.70 4.09 14.36
C GLU A 7 -8.31 3.46 14.45
N THR A 8 -8.19 2.17 14.13
CA THR A 8 -6.90 1.47 14.06
C THR A 8 -5.94 2.17 13.07
N LEU A 9 -6.46 2.57 11.92
CA LEU A 9 -5.70 3.35 10.93
C LEU A 9 -5.22 4.69 11.51
N ARG A 10 -6.12 5.47 12.11
CA ARG A 10 -5.79 6.78 12.71
C ARG A 10 -4.71 6.65 13.77
N SER A 11 -4.88 5.74 14.74
CA SER A 11 -3.90 5.54 15.80
C SER A 11 -2.53 5.13 15.24
N ALA A 12 -2.49 4.31 14.18
CA ALA A 12 -1.25 3.92 13.54
C ALA A 12 -0.58 5.10 12.80
N TYR A 13 -1.36 5.95 12.13
CA TYR A 13 -0.85 7.13 11.42
C TYR A 13 -0.36 8.21 12.40
N GLU A 14 -1.07 8.45 13.49
CA GLU A 14 -0.68 9.42 14.52
C GLU A 14 0.66 9.06 15.17
N ALA A 15 0.91 7.77 15.37
CA ALA A 15 2.16 7.23 15.91
C ALA A 15 3.33 7.18 14.91
N SER A 16 3.11 7.56 13.65
CA SER A 16 4.09 7.43 12.56
C SER A 16 4.57 8.79 12.05
N GLN A 17 5.83 8.86 11.60
CA GLN A 17 6.38 10.03 10.90
C GLN A 17 6.28 9.86 9.39
N VAL A 18 6.57 8.66 8.89
CA VAL A 18 6.51 8.33 7.46
C VAL A 18 5.42 7.27 7.22
N ILE A 19 4.46 7.61 6.36
CA ILE A 19 3.31 6.77 6.00
C ILE A 19 3.43 6.40 4.53
N LEU A 20 3.37 5.10 4.23
CA LEU A 20 3.21 4.59 2.86
C LEU A 20 1.80 4.02 2.69
N GLU A 21 1.10 4.42 1.64
CA GLU A 21 -0.17 3.86 1.23
C GLU A 21 -0.05 3.21 -0.14
N TYR A 22 -0.62 2.02 -0.29
CA TYR A 22 -1.00 1.48 -1.58
C TYR A 22 -2.51 1.64 -1.73
N GLY A 23 -2.93 2.50 -2.65
CA GLY A 23 -4.30 2.98 -2.79
C GLY A 23 -4.44 4.37 -2.16
N SER A 24 -4.90 5.35 -2.95
CA SER A 24 -5.11 6.72 -2.48
C SER A 24 -6.60 7.03 -2.29
N GLY A 25 -6.94 7.89 -1.33
CA GLY A 25 -8.32 8.30 -1.09
C GLY A 25 -8.52 8.92 0.28
N GLY A 26 -9.59 8.52 0.98
CA GLY A 26 -9.94 9.08 2.28
C GLY A 26 -8.86 8.90 3.36
N SER A 27 -8.13 7.78 3.34
CA SER A 27 -6.99 7.56 4.25
C SER A 27 -5.86 8.56 4.01
N THR A 28 -5.62 8.93 2.75
CA THR A 28 -4.64 9.95 2.37
C THR A 28 -5.01 11.32 2.93
N LEU A 29 -6.30 11.64 3.02
CA LEU A 29 -6.78 12.88 3.64
C LEU A 29 -6.54 12.88 5.15
N VAL A 30 -6.83 11.75 5.82
CA VAL A 30 -6.53 11.56 7.24
C VAL A 30 -5.03 11.71 7.51
N ALA A 31 -4.17 11.09 6.71
CA ALA A 31 -2.72 11.25 6.82
C ALA A 31 -2.29 12.70 6.53
N GLY A 32 -2.93 13.34 5.54
CA GLY A 32 -2.71 14.73 5.14
C GLY A 32 -2.98 15.73 6.24
N ASP A 33 -3.92 15.44 7.14
CA ASP A 33 -4.27 16.30 8.28
C ASP A 33 -3.29 16.22 9.46
N LEU A 34 -2.33 15.29 9.44
CA LEU A 34 -1.34 15.13 10.49
C LEU A 34 -0.12 16.03 10.22
N PRO A 35 0.10 17.11 10.99
CA PRO A 35 1.18 18.07 10.71
C PRO A 35 2.56 17.41 10.84
N GLY A 36 3.47 17.75 9.93
CA GLY A 36 4.86 17.28 9.98
C GLY A 36 5.08 15.85 9.50
N ARG A 37 4.03 15.13 9.04
CA ARG A 37 4.18 13.78 8.48
C ARG A 37 4.65 13.81 7.04
N ARG A 38 5.33 12.74 6.63
CA ARG A 38 5.65 12.43 5.24
C ARG A 38 4.71 11.32 4.76
N VAL A 39 3.98 11.55 3.67
CA VAL A 39 3.02 10.57 3.15
C VAL A 39 3.37 10.25 1.70
N PHE A 40 3.57 8.98 1.38
CA PHE A 40 3.64 8.48 0.01
C PHE A 40 2.38 7.67 -0.26
N SER A 41 1.58 8.04 -1.24
CA SER A 41 0.34 7.34 -1.58
C SER A 41 0.37 6.88 -3.02
N VAL A 42 0.46 5.57 -3.22
CA VAL A 42 0.57 4.93 -4.54
C VAL A 42 -0.81 4.74 -5.14
N GLU A 43 -1.02 5.26 -6.34
CA GLU A 43 -2.26 5.11 -7.07
C GLU A 43 -2.00 4.60 -8.49
N SER A 44 -2.91 3.77 -8.97
CA SER A 44 -2.87 3.15 -10.29
C SER A 44 -3.60 3.99 -11.34
N SER A 45 -4.70 4.63 -10.95
CA SER A 45 -5.55 5.42 -11.81
C SER A 45 -5.02 6.84 -11.92
N SER A 46 -4.45 7.19 -13.08
CA SER A 46 -3.99 8.56 -13.35
C SER A 46 -5.11 9.60 -13.27
N LYS A 47 -6.35 9.21 -13.62
CA LYS A 47 -7.54 10.05 -13.45
C LYS A 47 -7.82 10.35 -11.97
N TRP A 48 -7.69 9.34 -11.11
CA TRP A 48 -7.91 9.50 -9.67
C TRP A 48 -6.80 10.34 -9.03
N ILE A 49 -5.54 10.16 -9.46
CA ILE A 49 -4.43 11.04 -9.05
C ILE A 49 -4.77 12.50 -9.37
N ALA A 50 -5.16 12.81 -10.60
CA ALA A 50 -5.50 14.18 -10.99
C ALA A 50 -6.64 14.77 -10.14
N MET A 51 -7.63 13.95 -9.75
CA MET A 51 -8.69 14.38 -8.83
C MET A 51 -8.17 14.67 -7.42
N MET A 52 -7.33 13.78 -6.88
CA MET A 52 -6.71 13.96 -5.55
C MET A 52 -5.79 15.17 -5.52
N GLU A 53 -4.97 15.39 -6.56
CA GLU A 53 -4.14 16.59 -6.71
C GLU A 53 -4.98 17.86 -6.75
N GLY A 54 -6.08 17.85 -7.50
CA GLY A 54 -7.04 18.96 -7.53
C GLY A 54 -7.64 19.26 -6.17
N TRP A 55 -8.01 18.23 -5.42
CA TRP A 55 -8.55 18.37 -4.06
C TRP A 55 -7.50 18.92 -3.08
N LEU A 56 -6.29 18.35 -3.07
CA LEU A 56 -5.19 18.75 -2.18
C LEU A 56 -4.70 20.18 -2.48
N LYS A 57 -4.80 20.63 -3.74
CA LYS A 57 -4.51 22.02 -4.09
C LYS A 57 -5.52 22.99 -3.49
N GLN A 58 -6.79 22.60 -3.43
CA GLN A 58 -7.86 23.41 -2.84
C GLN A 58 -7.91 23.30 -1.32
N ASN A 59 -7.44 22.19 -0.77
CA ASN A 59 -7.39 21.88 0.66
C ASN A 59 -5.97 21.44 1.03
N PRO A 60 -5.02 22.39 1.17
CA PRO A 60 -3.62 22.06 1.40
C PRO A 60 -3.44 21.17 2.64
N PRO A 61 -2.78 19.99 2.50
CA PRO A 61 -2.52 19.13 3.64
C PRO A 61 -1.51 19.77 4.60
N LYS A 62 -1.60 19.40 5.88
CA LYS A 62 -0.62 19.76 6.91
C LYS A 62 0.61 18.85 6.86
N ALA A 63 0.48 17.66 6.28
CA ALA A 63 1.56 16.74 5.96
C ALA A 63 2.16 17.03 4.57
N LYS A 64 3.38 16.54 4.32
CA LYS A 64 3.97 16.52 2.98
C LYS A 64 3.50 15.28 2.23
N VAL A 65 2.42 15.42 1.46
CA VAL A 65 1.80 14.33 0.68
C VAL A 65 2.43 14.22 -0.71
N VAL A 66 2.83 13.01 -1.09
CA VAL A 66 3.34 12.64 -2.41
C VAL A 66 2.43 11.59 -3.02
N LEU A 67 1.71 11.96 -4.07
CA LEU A 67 0.97 11.00 -4.89
C LEU A 67 1.93 10.36 -5.90
N HIS A 68 2.01 9.04 -5.88
CA HIS A 68 2.91 8.28 -6.75
C HIS A 68 2.11 7.43 -7.74
N HIS A 69 2.32 7.65 -9.05
CA HIS A 69 1.65 6.86 -10.07
C HIS A 69 2.33 5.49 -10.27
N GLY A 70 1.75 4.45 -9.68
CA GLY A 70 2.07 3.07 -9.99
C GLY A 70 1.49 2.68 -11.35
N ASN A 71 2.18 3.04 -12.43
CA ASN A 71 1.64 2.92 -13.78
C ASN A 71 1.50 1.46 -14.25
N ILE A 72 0.28 0.94 -14.21
CA ILE A 72 -0.09 -0.41 -14.66
C ILE A 72 -0.80 -0.44 -16.02
N GLY A 73 -0.70 0.65 -16.79
CA GLY A 73 -1.45 0.87 -18.02
C GLY A 73 -2.81 1.51 -17.80
N LYS A 74 -3.68 1.45 -18.82
CA LYS A 74 -5.03 2.00 -18.74
C LYS A 74 -5.82 1.27 -17.66
N THR A 75 -6.45 2.02 -16.75
CA THR A 75 -7.27 1.47 -15.67
C THR A 75 -8.77 1.63 -15.94
N GLY A 76 -9.55 0.73 -15.37
CA GLY A 76 -11.01 0.80 -15.27
C GLY A 76 -11.45 1.24 -13.86
N ASN A 77 -12.60 0.72 -13.42
CA ASN A 77 -13.13 0.99 -12.09
C ASN A 77 -12.17 0.50 -10.99
N TRP A 78 -12.10 1.24 -9.89
CA TRP A 78 -11.25 0.90 -8.74
C TRP A 78 -9.77 0.73 -9.06
N GLY A 79 -9.29 1.36 -10.13
CA GLY A 79 -7.88 1.31 -10.53
C GLY A 79 -7.44 -0.05 -11.10
N ILE A 80 -8.34 -0.99 -11.37
CA ILE A 80 -7.96 -2.27 -11.98
C ILE A 80 -7.45 -2.05 -13.42
N PRO A 81 -6.40 -2.76 -13.89
CA PRO A 81 -6.03 -2.74 -15.31
C PRO A 81 -7.24 -3.04 -16.22
N ALA A 82 -7.42 -2.26 -17.27
CA ALA A 82 -8.48 -2.47 -18.24
C ALA A 82 -8.21 -3.67 -19.17
N SER A 83 -6.95 -4.10 -19.28
CA SER A 83 -6.54 -5.32 -19.97
C SER A 83 -5.17 -5.80 -19.48
N ASN A 84 -4.76 -6.98 -19.93
CA ASN A 84 -3.46 -7.58 -19.62
C ASN A 84 -2.33 -7.08 -20.53
N ASN A 85 -2.56 -6.11 -21.41
CA ASN A 85 -1.55 -5.62 -22.36
C ASN A 85 -0.36 -4.91 -21.68
N SER A 86 -0.48 -4.62 -20.38
CA SER A 86 0.52 -3.89 -19.60
C SER A 86 1.13 -4.73 -18.47
N VAL A 87 1.00 -6.06 -18.50
CA VAL A 87 1.52 -6.97 -17.45
C VAL A 87 2.98 -6.70 -17.12
N ALA A 88 3.82 -6.43 -18.13
CA ALA A 88 5.24 -6.10 -17.92
C ALA A 88 5.48 -4.85 -17.05
N ARG A 89 4.48 -3.98 -16.88
CA ARG A 89 4.54 -2.79 -16.01
C ARG A 89 3.90 -3.00 -14.65
N TRP A 90 3.19 -4.09 -14.40
CA TRP A 90 2.38 -4.25 -13.19
C TRP A 90 3.20 -4.23 -11.90
N SER A 91 4.46 -4.68 -11.95
CA SER A 91 5.40 -4.57 -10.84
C SER A 91 5.70 -3.14 -10.42
N ALA A 92 5.49 -2.14 -11.29
CA ALA A 92 5.68 -0.74 -10.92
C ALA A 92 4.77 -0.34 -9.76
N TYR A 93 3.52 -0.83 -9.71
CA TYR A 93 2.60 -0.47 -8.64
C TYR A 93 3.12 -0.82 -7.24
N PRO A 94 3.52 -2.07 -6.93
CA PRO A 94 4.10 -2.37 -5.63
C PRO A 94 5.51 -1.80 -5.45
N VAL A 95 6.35 -1.70 -6.49
CA VAL A 95 7.80 -1.48 -6.34
C VAL A 95 8.25 -0.03 -6.53
N SER A 96 7.76 0.71 -7.52
CA SER A 96 8.45 1.92 -7.99
C SER A 96 8.49 3.08 -6.99
N VAL A 97 7.60 3.07 -5.99
CA VAL A 97 7.63 4.06 -4.91
C VAL A 97 8.92 3.98 -4.09
N TRP A 98 9.46 2.78 -3.90
CA TRP A 98 10.67 2.51 -3.12
C TRP A 98 11.95 2.96 -3.82
N ASP A 99 11.89 3.18 -5.13
CA ASP A 99 13.02 3.60 -5.96
C ASP A 99 13.02 5.11 -6.22
N ARG A 100 12.11 5.86 -5.58
CA ARG A 100 12.11 7.32 -5.69
C ARG A 100 13.34 7.90 -4.99
N PRO A 101 13.95 8.96 -5.54
CA PRO A 101 15.09 9.62 -4.92
C PRO A 101 14.74 10.30 -3.60
N ASP A 102 13.47 10.67 -3.40
CA ASP A 102 12.97 11.32 -2.18
C ASP A 102 12.24 10.36 -1.24
N PHE A 103 12.34 9.04 -1.48
CA PHE A 103 11.71 8.03 -0.65
C PHE A 103 12.33 7.99 0.74
N GLU A 104 11.48 7.87 1.75
CA GLU A 104 11.87 7.71 3.14
C GLU A 104 11.27 6.40 3.66
N HIS A 105 12.01 5.68 4.50
CA HIS A 105 11.59 4.38 5.00
C HIS A 105 10.34 4.53 5.90
N PRO A 106 9.23 3.83 5.63
CA PRO A 106 7.96 4.03 6.33
C PRO A 106 7.97 3.44 7.75
N ASP A 107 7.22 4.07 8.66
CA ASP A 107 6.92 3.50 9.98
C ASP A 107 5.66 2.61 9.92
N VAL A 108 4.71 3.02 9.08
CA VAL A 108 3.46 2.30 8.82
C VAL A 108 3.18 2.21 7.32
N VAL A 109 2.62 1.08 6.90
CA VAL A 109 2.14 0.85 5.54
C VAL A 109 0.66 0.46 5.55
N LEU A 110 -0.17 1.20 4.82
CA LEU A 110 -1.53 0.79 4.48
C LEU A 110 -1.55 0.11 3.10
N ILE A 111 -2.16 -1.07 3.02
CA ILE A 111 -2.42 -1.79 1.79
C ILE A 111 -3.94 -1.86 1.57
N ASP A 112 -4.47 -0.91 0.81
CA ASP A 112 -5.89 -0.82 0.44
C ASP A 112 -6.10 -0.64 -1.08
N GLY A 113 -5.06 -0.95 -1.86
CA GLY A 113 -5.01 -0.69 -3.29
C GLY A 113 -5.22 -1.94 -4.14
N ARG A 114 -4.50 -1.98 -5.26
CA ARG A 114 -4.37 -3.14 -6.14
C ARG A 114 -3.16 -3.97 -5.75
N PHE A 115 -3.05 -5.19 -6.29
CA PHE A 115 -1.89 -6.08 -6.08
C PHE A 115 -1.53 -6.29 -4.61
N ARG A 116 -2.53 -6.40 -3.72
CA ARG A 116 -2.31 -6.25 -2.26
C ARG A 116 -1.26 -7.21 -1.71
N LEU A 117 -1.25 -8.46 -2.18
CA LEU A 117 -0.23 -9.44 -1.79
C LEU A 117 1.17 -9.05 -2.28
N ALA A 118 1.29 -8.54 -3.51
CA ALA A 118 2.57 -8.07 -4.05
C ALA A 118 3.09 -6.83 -3.30
N CYS A 119 2.19 -5.93 -2.89
CA CYS A 119 2.53 -4.79 -2.03
C CYS A 119 3.07 -5.28 -0.68
N ALA A 120 2.40 -6.24 -0.03
CA ALA A 120 2.87 -6.81 1.23
C ALA A 120 4.25 -7.48 1.08
N LEU A 121 4.44 -8.29 0.04
CA LEU A 121 5.73 -8.91 -0.27
C LEU A 121 6.83 -7.88 -0.53
N THR A 122 6.49 -6.80 -1.26
CA THR A 122 7.46 -5.74 -1.54
C THR A 122 7.88 -5.02 -0.27
N VAL A 123 6.93 -4.69 0.62
CA VAL A 123 7.25 -4.13 1.93
C VAL A 123 8.20 -5.06 2.67
N LEU A 124 7.83 -6.34 2.83
CA LEU A 124 8.61 -7.34 3.56
C LEU A 124 10.07 -7.44 3.08
N PHE A 125 10.30 -7.37 1.77
CA PHE A 125 11.64 -7.52 1.18
C PHE A 125 12.41 -6.21 0.99
N ARG A 126 11.76 -5.04 1.08
CA ARG A 126 12.40 -3.73 0.90
C ARG A 126 12.68 -2.99 2.20
N ILE A 127 12.00 -3.34 3.29
CA ILE A 127 12.26 -2.71 4.60
C ILE A 127 13.64 -3.08 5.12
N THR A 128 14.28 -2.13 5.80
CA THR A 128 15.59 -2.33 6.48
C THR A 128 15.49 -2.28 8.01
N ARG A 129 14.30 -1.96 8.53
CA ARG A 129 13.91 -2.02 9.95
C ARG A 129 12.42 -2.42 10.05
N PRO A 130 11.94 -2.88 11.21
CA PRO A 130 10.55 -3.31 11.35
C PRO A 130 9.52 -2.22 11.00
N VAL A 131 8.38 -2.63 10.44
CA VAL A 131 7.26 -1.74 10.09
C VAL A 131 5.93 -2.36 10.44
N LYS A 132 4.97 -1.51 10.82
CA LYS A 132 3.57 -1.91 10.97
C LYS A 132 2.88 -1.95 9.61
N VAL A 133 2.19 -3.03 9.29
CA VAL A 133 1.44 -3.16 8.04
C VAL A 133 -0.04 -3.37 8.34
N LEU A 134 -0.88 -2.50 7.79
CA LEU A 134 -2.33 -2.61 7.81
C LEU A 134 -2.81 -3.04 6.43
N MET A 135 -3.42 -4.21 6.33
CA MET A 135 -3.96 -4.73 5.09
C MET A 135 -5.48 -4.80 5.19
N ASP A 136 -6.18 -3.91 4.49
CA ASP A 136 -7.65 -3.84 4.54
C ASP A 136 -8.29 -4.94 3.67
N ASP A 137 -9.57 -5.23 3.87
CA ASP A 137 -10.33 -6.31 3.19
C ASP A 137 -9.57 -7.66 3.14
N TYR A 138 -8.87 -8.00 4.22
CA TYR A 138 -8.09 -9.22 4.32
C TYR A 138 -8.99 -10.47 4.39
N VAL A 139 -10.13 -10.34 5.08
CA VAL A 139 -11.11 -11.43 5.25
C VAL A 139 -11.72 -11.80 3.90
N ASN A 140 -12.04 -13.09 3.71
CA ASN A 140 -12.59 -13.68 2.49
C ASN A 140 -11.67 -13.69 1.25
N ARG A 141 -10.36 -13.45 1.43
CA ARG A 141 -9.37 -13.54 0.35
C ARG A 141 -8.26 -14.54 0.68
N PRO A 142 -8.50 -15.85 0.46
CA PRO A 142 -7.56 -16.91 0.84
C PRO A 142 -6.14 -16.75 0.27
N VAL A 143 -6.01 -16.10 -0.89
CA VAL A 143 -4.72 -15.81 -1.51
C VAL A 143 -3.81 -14.94 -0.61
N TYR A 144 -4.37 -14.05 0.20
CA TYR A 144 -3.57 -13.19 1.07
C TYR A 144 -2.91 -13.96 2.22
N LYS A 145 -3.52 -15.08 2.67
CA LYS A 145 -2.94 -15.96 3.70
C LYS A 145 -1.59 -16.57 3.31
N GLN A 146 -1.20 -16.50 2.05
CA GLN A 146 0.15 -16.92 1.64
C GLN A 146 1.25 -16.14 2.35
N ILE A 147 1.01 -14.86 2.69
CA ILE A 147 2.01 -14.04 3.40
C ILE A 147 2.30 -14.57 4.80
N GLU A 148 1.32 -15.20 5.46
CA GLU A 148 1.45 -15.73 6.83
C GLU A 148 2.51 -16.84 6.94
N ARG A 149 2.85 -17.49 5.82
CA ARG A 149 3.94 -18.47 5.75
C ARG A 149 5.31 -17.84 5.98
N LEU A 150 5.44 -16.52 5.74
CA LEU A 150 6.67 -15.77 5.88
C LEU A 150 6.73 -14.97 7.19
N VAL A 151 5.58 -14.44 7.64
CA VAL A 151 5.52 -13.46 8.74
C VAL A 151 4.66 -13.91 9.93
N GLY A 152 4.03 -15.08 9.85
CA GLY A 152 3.05 -15.55 10.83
C GLY A 152 1.66 -14.92 10.64
N PRO A 153 0.69 -15.32 11.47
CA PRO A 153 -0.69 -14.82 11.39
C PRO A 153 -0.78 -13.35 11.86
N PRO A 154 -1.68 -12.53 11.28
CA PRO A 154 -1.92 -11.17 11.73
C PRO A 154 -2.75 -11.11 13.01
N VAL A 155 -2.72 -9.94 13.66
CA VAL A 155 -3.79 -9.51 14.56
C VAL A 155 -4.95 -9.01 13.69
N MET A 156 -6.15 -9.55 13.90
CA MET A 156 -7.33 -9.16 13.14
C MET A 156 -8.09 -8.04 13.82
N VAL A 157 -8.44 -7.01 13.04
CA VAL A 157 -9.39 -5.95 13.41
C VAL A 157 -10.56 -6.02 12.44
N ASN A 158 -11.61 -6.76 12.80
CA ASN A 158 -12.72 -7.11 11.90
C ASN A 158 -12.19 -7.70 10.57
N ARG A 159 -12.28 -6.94 9.47
CA ARG A 159 -11.82 -7.37 8.14
C ARG A 159 -10.38 -6.97 7.82
N MET A 160 -9.75 -6.13 8.63
CA MET A 160 -8.38 -5.65 8.45
C MET A 160 -7.39 -6.56 9.18
N ALA A 161 -6.29 -6.89 8.53
CA ALA A 161 -5.16 -7.58 9.14
C ALA A 161 -4.07 -6.58 9.53
N GLN A 162 -3.57 -6.68 10.76
CA GLN A 162 -2.41 -5.95 11.25
C GLN A 162 -1.24 -6.92 11.40
N PHE A 163 -0.11 -6.57 10.79
CA PHE A 163 1.15 -7.28 10.92
C PHE A 163 2.24 -6.36 11.46
N GLU A 164 3.26 -6.96 12.06
CA GLU A 164 4.55 -6.34 12.34
C GLU A 164 5.60 -7.06 11.47
N PHE A 165 6.02 -6.42 10.38
CA PHE A 165 7.00 -7.02 9.48
C PHE A 165 8.42 -6.71 9.96
N THR A 166 9.28 -7.72 9.96
CA THR A 166 10.72 -7.58 10.19
C THR A 166 11.46 -7.85 8.88
N PRO A 167 12.53 -7.10 8.54
CA PRO A 167 13.30 -7.34 7.32
C PRO A 167 13.70 -8.79 7.14
N MET A 168 13.53 -9.31 5.93
CA MET A 168 14.02 -10.62 5.56
C MET A 168 14.47 -10.68 4.09
N ALA A 169 15.38 -11.59 3.79
CA ALA A 169 15.75 -11.90 2.41
C ALA A 169 14.62 -12.67 1.71
N MET A 170 14.49 -12.49 0.39
CA MET A 170 13.51 -13.24 -0.40
C MET A 170 13.83 -14.74 -0.38
N PRO A 171 12.92 -15.61 0.11
CA PRO A 171 13.16 -17.04 0.15
C PRO A 171 12.99 -17.67 -1.24
N VAL A 172 14.10 -18.16 -1.81
CA VAL A 172 14.14 -18.73 -3.17
C VAL A 172 13.15 -19.90 -3.35
N ALA A 173 12.94 -20.72 -2.30
CA ALA A 173 11.97 -21.82 -2.30
C ALA A 173 10.51 -21.39 -2.55
N HIS A 174 10.22 -20.08 -2.46
CA HIS A 174 8.90 -19.50 -2.63
C HIS A 174 8.77 -18.64 -3.89
N MET A 175 9.82 -18.60 -4.73
CA MET A 175 9.91 -17.72 -5.90
C MET A 175 8.67 -17.77 -6.81
N GLN A 176 8.15 -18.96 -7.13
CA GLN A 176 7.04 -19.09 -8.08
C GLN A 176 5.79 -18.32 -7.65
N TRP A 177 5.32 -18.49 -6.41
CA TRP A 177 4.10 -17.83 -5.96
C TRP A 177 4.34 -16.35 -5.61
N ILE A 178 5.55 -16.01 -5.15
CA ILE A 178 5.98 -14.61 -4.97
C ILE A 178 5.86 -13.88 -6.31
N MET A 179 6.44 -14.42 -7.38
CA MET A 179 6.37 -13.82 -8.72
C MET A 179 4.93 -13.76 -9.24
N ALA A 180 4.13 -14.80 -9.02
CA ALA A 180 2.72 -14.81 -9.44
C ALA A 180 1.90 -13.70 -8.76
N ALA A 181 2.21 -13.31 -7.52
CA ALA A 181 1.50 -12.24 -6.82
C ALA A 181 1.58 -10.89 -7.57
N PHE A 182 2.71 -10.61 -8.24
CA PHE A 182 2.89 -9.38 -9.05
C PHE A 182 2.08 -9.39 -10.35
N ALA A 183 1.50 -10.53 -10.73
CA ALA A 183 0.63 -10.69 -11.88
C ALA A 183 -0.86 -10.72 -11.52
N ILE A 184 -1.24 -10.41 -10.27
CA ILE A 184 -2.63 -10.48 -9.80
C ILE A 184 -3.09 -9.10 -9.31
N PRO A 185 -3.87 -8.33 -10.09
CA PRO A 185 -4.29 -6.98 -9.73
C PRO A 185 -5.41 -6.90 -8.66
N ARG A 186 -5.80 -8.04 -8.07
CA ARG A 186 -6.98 -8.18 -7.21
C ARG A 186 -6.78 -7.74 -5.77
#